data_AF-A0A957P8U9-F1
#
_entry.id   AF-A0A957P8U9-F1
#
_cell.length_a   1.000
_cell.length_b   1.000
_cell.length_c   1.000
_cell.angle_alpha   90.00
_cell.angle_beta   90.00
_cell.angle_gamma   90.00
#
_symmetry.space_group_name_H-M   'P 1'
#
loop_
_entity.id
_entity.type
_entity.pdbx_description
1 polymer ?
#
loop_
_entity_poly.entity_id
_entity_poly.type
_entity_poly.pdbx_seq_one_letter_code
_entity_poly.pdbx_strand_id
1 'polypeptide(L)'
;MPNLLPSLSGPALDQPQIIEHDETLSEDVRFRLANQDLVFDADVYANLHDLFWPWADEYYARSIRVWISAPREDEFVPLVTRLYPGRQEVIYGSEGIIVSKQLSAPMDGTYDRSALWIFECQAEGDRLLRIDVEVDWGEPLIQRMVDGLLVAQRNPQAARGIYQQQNAESTRVLGNPQSRPSSVEIDDEQRAHLVYYVLVNGEVEVPLLLTVSDVGEQMAWNGFLSIRDGDKVLEKSNTAWAETLKTGRLWTPDALLNHAMQIGRINALYGVQRLRTGFAATARDVQETRALVNCFDLFDPVQSRNLLAHLRRLAERTTGRLPLLLPVRPKDPIEDAGARLVYTNAAYLMALHDHMQHHFDAALLAEHYPALGLCATVLQQMSRMLEAAPVAGDGKLASPQEPLFEIGQALACAVQLARWRGDVTNAASWADSAADHILPPGQLSRMLDWALTTSWQVGANGTGCFPQPLDGVELAGMTIWHGCGVAQQDDQIVVAPQWPAAWNWWALLNVPKLAGSRIDQTLSLVWDGAVLH
;
A
#
# COMPACT_ATOMS: atom_id res chain seq x y z
N MET A 1 -21.60 -29.11 -11.11
CA MET A 1 -20.89 -28.92 -12.38
C MET A 1 -19.88 -27.82 -12.15
N PRO A 2 -18.57 -28.06 -12.30
CA PRO A 2 -17.59 -27.02 -12.07
C PRO A 2 -17.66 -26.05 -13.25
N ASN A 3 -18.00 -24.80 -12.96
CA ASN A 3 -17.83 -23.71 -13.91
C ASN A 3 -16.35 -23.64 -14.26
N LEU A 4 -16.06 -23.82 -15.53
CA LEU A 4 -14.75 -23.58 -16.12
C LEU A 4 -14.41 -22.11 -15.88
N LEU A 5 -13.56 -21.85 -14.88
CA LEU A 5 -12.82 -20.60 -14.80
C LEU A 5 -12.13 -20.40 -16.17
N PRO A 6 -12.13 -19.17 -16.74
CA PRO A 6 -11.35 -18.89 -17.93
C PRO A 6 -9.92 -19.38 -17.69
N SER A 7 -9.37 -20.11 -18.65
CA SER A 7 -8.09 -20.78 -18.52
C SER A 7 -7.00 -19.77 -18.15
N LEU A 8 -6.61 -19.73 -16.87
CA LEU A 8 -5.44 -19.02 -16.34
C LEU A 8 -4.14 -19.74 -16.78
N SER A 9 -4.04 -20.10 -18.06
CA SER A 9 -2.94 -20.88 -18.63
C SER A 9 -1.80 -20.01 -19.18
N GLY A 10 -1.84 -18.70 -18.94
CA GLY A 10 -0.73 -17.77 -19.23
C GLY A 10 -0.02 -17.33 -17.94
N PRO A 11 1.21 -16.78 -18.02
CA PRO A 11 1.89 -16.23 -16.85
C PRO A 11 1.12 -14.99 -16.35
N ALA A 12 0.18 -15.20 -15.42
CA ALA A 12 -0.81 -14.25 -14.93
C ALA A 12 -0.23 -13.03 -14.19
N LEU A 13 1.06 -13.07 -13.86
CA LEU A 13 1.68 -12.17 -12.89
C LEU A 13 2.00 -10.76 -13.43
N ASP A 14 2.05 -10.58 -14.76
CA ASP A 14 2.36 -9.30 -15.42
C ASP A 14 1.19 -8.75 -16.25
N GLN A 15 0.06 -9.47 -16.31
CA GLN A 15 -1.12 -9.00 -17.02
C GLN A 15 -2.01 -8.20 -16.06
N PRO A 16 -2.61 -7.09 -16.52
CA PRO A 16 -3.62 -6.42 -15.72
C PRO A 16 -4.81 -7.36 -15.51
N GLN A 17 -5.53 -7.17 -14.41
CA GLN A 17 -6.85 -7.79 -14.29
C GLN A 17 -7.80 -7.09 -15.26
N ILE A 18 -8.60 -7.86 -15.98
CA ILE A 18 -9.48 -7.36 -17.04
C ILE A 18 -10.93 -7.51 -16.60
N ILE A 19 -11.70 -6.44 -16.73
CA ILE A 19 -13.14 -6.39 -16.50
C ILE A 19 -13.80 -6.04 -17.84
N GLU A 20 -14.60 -6.95 -18.36
CA GLU A 20 -15.48 -6.66 -19.49
C GLU A 20 -16.72 -5.93 -18.97
N HIS A 21 -17.14 -4.86 -19.65
CA HIS A 21 -18.36 -4.15 -19.28
C HIS A 21 -19.56 -4.92 -19.83
N ASP A 22 -20.39 -5.45 -18.93
CA ASP A 22 -21.67 -6.05 -19.24
C ASP A 22 -22.78 -5.48 -18.32
N GLU A 23 -24.03 -5.84 -18.58
CA GLU A 23 -25.20 -5.33 -17.84
C GLU A 23 -25.22 -5.72 -16.35
N THR A 24 -24.29 -6.56 -15.88
CA THR A 24 -24.27 -7.09 -14.51
C THR A 24 -23.25 -6.43 -13.58
N LEU A 25 -22.42 -5.51 -14.12
CA LEU A 25 -21.41 -4.81 -13.35
C LEU A 25 -22.05 -3.76 -12.43
N SER A 26 -21.91 -3.93 -11.11
CA SER A 26 -22.43 -2.96 -10.14
C SER A 26 -21.65 -1.65 -10.19
N GLU A 27 -22.38 -0.52 -10.21
CA GLU A 27 -21.81 0.83 -10.12
C GLU A 27 -21.12 1.11 -8.78
N ASP A 28 -21.32 0.28 -7.76
CA ASP A 28 -20.70 0.45 -6.44
C ASP A 28 -19.32 -0.19 -6.32
N VAL A 29 -18.86 -0.90 -7.36
CA VAL A 29 -17.53 -1.52 -7.34
C VAL A 29 -16.45 -0.44 -7.36
N ARG A 30 -15.49 -0.56 -6.43
CA ARG A 30 -14.38 0.37 -6.23
C ARG A 30 -13.07 -0.38 -6.15
N PHE A 31 -12.02 0.19 -6.72
CA PHE A 31 -10.65 -0.34 -6.70
C PHE A 31 -9.70 0.68 -6.11
N ARG A 32 -8.88 0.27 -5.15
CA ARG A 32 -7.94 1.18 -4.51
C ARG A 32 -6.76 1.52 -5.42
N LEU A 33 -6.42 2.80 -5.48
CA LEU A 33 -5.15 3.31 -5.99
C LEU A 33 -4.46 4.10 -4.88
N ALA A 34 -3.18 3.81 -4.66
CA ALA A 34 -2.41 4.45 -3.62
C ALA A 34 -0.92 4.51 -3.97
N ASN A 35 -0.26 5.52 -3.42
CA ASN A 35 1.19 5.58 -3.28
C ASN A 35 1.51 5.89 -1.80
N GLN A 36 2.77 6.23 -1.47
CA GLN A 36 3.15 6.52 -0.08
C GLN A 36 2.58 7.84 0.47
N ASP A 37 2.08 8.72 -0.40
CA ASP A 37 1.62 10.06 -0.05
C ASP A 37 0.11 10.26 -0.29
N LEU A 38 -0.61 9.38 -0.99
CA LEU A 38 -2.04 9.51 -1.29
C LEU A 38 -2.72 8.15 -1.38
N VAL A 39 -4.01 8.15 -1.01
CA VAL A 39 -4.92 7.00 -1.15
C VAL A 39 -6.25 7.50 -1.70
N PHE A 40 -6.80 6.79 -2.67
CA PHE A 40 -8.17 7.00 -3.16
C PHE A 40 -8.71 5.72 -3.77
N ASP A 41 -10.02 5.69 -3.99
CA ASP A 41 -10.67 4.60 -4.70
C ASP A 41 -11.11 5.07 -6.09
N ALA A 42 -11.00 4.19 -7.08
CA ALA A 42 -11.47 4.40 -8.44
C ALA A 42 -12.71 3.54 -8.69
N ASP A 43 -13.75 4.12 -9.29
CA ASP A 43 -14.87 3.32 -9.81
C ASP A 43 -14.49 2.63 -11.13
N VAL A 44 -15.37 1.78 -11.64
CA VAL A 44 -15.16 1.02 -12.89
C VAL A 44 -14.91 1.91 -14.12
N TYR A 45 -15.25 3.19 -14.07
CA TYR A 45 -15.05 4.18 -15.12
C TYR A 45 -13.82 5.07 -14.89
N ALA A 46 -12.94 4.71 -13.94
CA ALA A 46 -11.76 5.48 -13.58
C ALA A 46 -12.08 6.92 -13.13
N ASN A 47 -13.18 7.09 -12.38
CA ASN A 47 -13.41 8.30 -11.60
C ASN A 47 -12.87 8.12 -10.19
N LEU A 48 -12.33 9.20 -9.64
CA LEU A 48 -11.73 9.21 -8.31
C LEU A 48 -12.79 9.44 -7.24
N HIS A 49 -12.69 8.72 -6.13
CA HIS A 49 -13.50 8.85 -4.93
C HIS A 49 -12.61 8.90 -3.69
N ASP A 50 -12.97 9.76 -2.74
CA ASP A 50 -12.34 9.89 -1.42
C ASP A 50 -10.81 10.01 -1.45
N LEU A 51 -10.30 11.05 -2.11
CA LEU A 51 -8.87 11.37 -2.11
C LEU A 51 -8.41 11.80 -0.71
N PHE A 52 -7.59 10.97 -0.08
CA PHE A 52 -7.10 11.15 1.27
C PHE A 52 -5.57 11.28 1.28
N TRP A 53 -5.05 12.22 2.08
CA TRP A 53 -3.62 12.33 2.36
C TRP A 53 -3.34 11.98 3.84
N PRO A 54 -2.81 10.77 4.12
CA PRO A 54 -2.61 10.29 5.49
C PRO A 54 -1.72 11.15 6.36
N TRP A 55 -0.75 11.88 5.78
CA TRP A 55 0.13 12.80 6.51
C TRP A 55 -0.63 13.98 7.11
N ALA A 56 -1.58 14.53 6.35
CA ALA A 56 -2.45 15.63 6.75
C ALA A 56 -3.60 15.16 7.65
N ASP A 57 -4.00 13.89 7.47
CA ASP A 57 -5.20 13.31 8.07
C ASP A 57 -6.50 13.94 7.55
N GLU A 58 -6.52 14.25 6.25
CA GLU A 58 -7.61 14.99 5.62
C GLU A 58 -7.97 14.46 4.23
N TYR A 59 -9.24 14.65 3.86
CA TYR A 59 -9.74 14.42 2.51
C TYR A 59 -9.60 15.69 1.66
N TYR A 60 -9.11 15.54 0.44
CA TYR A 60 -8.92 16.63 -0.50
C TYR A 60 -9.97 16.69 -1.59
N ALA A 61 -10.63 15.58 -1.89
CA ALA A 61 -11.80 15.52 -2.74
C ALA A 61 -12.65 14.32 -2.35
N ARG A 62 -13.98 14.46 -2.39
CA ARG A 62 -14.91 13.33 -2.20
C ARG A 62 -15.18 12.59 -3.49
N SER A 63 -15.30 13.32 -4.59
CA SER A 63 -15.32 12.70 -5.91
C SER A 63 -14.79 13.63 -6.99
N ILE A 64 -14.11 13.07 -7.98
CA ILE A 64 -13.77 13.74 -9.23
C ILE A 64 -14.19 12.80 -10.34
N ARG A 65 -15.27 13.17 -11.01
CA ARG A 65 -15.84 12.41 -12.11
C ARG A 65 -15.41 13.05 -13.42
N VAL A 66 -14.87 12.23 -14.31
CA VAL A 66 -14.40 12.70 -15.60
C VAL A 66 -15.08 11.91 -16.70
N TRP A 67 -15.95 12.57 -17.43
CA TRP A 67 -16.75 11.98 -18.50
C TRP A 67 -16.16 12.37 -19.84
N ILE A 68 -16.31 11.48 -20.82
CA ILE A 68 -16.00 11.78 -22.20
C ILE A 68 -17.22 11.54 -23.07
N SER A 69 -17.50 12.48 -23.97
CA SER A 69 -18.58 12.39 -24.94
C SER A 69 -18.13 12.95 -26.29
N ALA A 70 -18.80 12.53 -27.36
CA ALA A 70 -18.62 13.06 -28.70
C ALA A 70 -19.92 13.74 -29.14
N PRO A 71 -20.07 15.08 -29.00
CA PRO A 71 -21.36 15.75 -29.15
C PRO A 71 -22.04 15.63 -30.53
N ARG A 72 -21.31 15.16 -31.55
CA ARG A 72 -21.78 15.01 -32.94
C ARG A 72 -21.80 13.56 -33.42
N GLU A 73 -21.39 12.63 -32.58
CA GLU A 73 -21.24 11.21 -32.92
C GLU A 73 -22.12 10.37 -31.99
N ASP A 74 -22.04 9.06 -32.15
CA ASP A 74 -22.69 8.11 -31.25
C ASP A 74 -22.08 8.15 -29.83
N GLU A 75 -22.84 7.63 -28.88
CA GLU A 75 -22.43 7.56 -27.48
C GLU A 75 -21.22 6.63 -27.32
N PHE A 76 -20.24 7.05 -26.52
CA PHE A 76 -19.11 6.19 -26.17
C PHE A 76 -19.56 5.04 -25.28
N VAL A 77 -19.26 3.82 -25.71
CA VAL A 77 -19.49 2.62 -24.93
C VAL A 77 -18.18 2.22 -24.25
N PRO A 78 -18.15 2.04 -22.91
CA PRO A 78 -17.00 1.45 -22.25
C PRO A 78 -16.88 -0.02 -22.66
N LEU A 79 -15.73 -0.40 -23.22
CA LEU A 79 -15.48 -1.75 -23.74
C LEU A 79 -14.84 -2.63 -22.67
N VAL A 80 -13.80 -2.11 -22.01
CA VAL A 80 -13.00 -2.87 -21.05
C VAL A 80 -12.36 -1.96 -20.02
N THR A 81 -12.30 -2.42 -18.77
CA THR A 81 -11.48 -1.82 -17.70
C THR A 81 -10.32 -2.75 -17.37
N ARG A 82 -9.10 -2.19 -17.33
CA ARG A 82 -7.87 -2.89 -16.97
C ARG A 82 -7.31 -2.32 -15.67
N LEU A 83 -7.07 -3.20 -14.71
CA LEU A 83 -6.50 -2.86 -13.41
C LEU A 83 -5.01 -3.19 -13.42
N TYR A 84 -4.19 -2.15 -13.42
CA TYR A 84 -2.75 -2.24 -13.20
C TYR A 84 -2.42 -1.89 -11.74
N PRO A 85 -1.24 -2.28 -11.23
CA PRO A 85 -0.82 -1.96 -9.86
C PRO A 85 -0.73 -0.47 -9.51
N GLY A 86 -0.52 0.42 -10.49
CA GLY A 86 -0.39 1.87 -10.24
C GLY A 86 -1.43 2.73 -10.94
N ARG A 87 -2.27 2.11 -11.78
CA ARG A 87 -3.24 2.82 -12.62
C ARG A 87 -4.43 1.93 -12.98
N GLN A 88 -5.54 2.56 -13.28
CA GLN A 88 -6.69 1.94 -13.92
C GLN A 88 -6.87 2.53 -15.31
N GLU A 89 -7.12 1.70 -16.31
CA GLU A 89 -7.38 2.09 -17.69
C GLU A 89 -8.79 1.66 -18.10
N VAL A 90 -9.55 2.55 -18.73
CA VAL A 90 -10.86 2.24 -19.33
C VAL A 90 -10.80 2.59 -20.80
N ILE A 91 -11.11 1.62 -21.65
CA ILE A 91 -11.13 1.82 -23.10
C ILE A 91 -12.59 2.04 -23.54
N TYR A 92 -12.84 3.18 -24.16
CA TYR A 92 -14.11 3.55 -24.76
C TYR A 92 -14.05 3.40 -26.27
N GLY A 93 -15.16 3.00 -26.88
CA GLY A 93 -15.32 2.90 -28.33
C GLY A 93 -16.58 3.57 -28.83
N SER A 94 -16.47 4.20 -29.99
CA SER A 94 -17.56 4.68 -30.85
C SER A 94 -17.13 4.45 -32.32
N GLU A 95 -18.04 4.58 -33.27
CA GLU A 95 -17.69 4.47 -34.70
C GLU A 95 -16.56 5.46 -35.05
N GLY A 96 -15.43 4.92 -35.53
CA GLY A 96 -14.26 5.69 -35.95
C GLY A 96 -13.50 6.40 -34.82
N ILE A 97 -13.79 6.12 -33.54
CA ILE A 97 -13.11 6.75 -32.39
C ILE A 97 -12.86 5.72 -31.27
N ILE A 98 -11.63 5.69 -30.77
CA ILE A 98 -11.23 4.92 -29.58
C ILE A 98 -10.59 5.88 -28.59
N VAL A 99 -10.93 5.74 -27.31
CA VAL A 99 -10.33 6.54 -26.25
C VAL A 99 -9.87 5.63 -25.13
N SER A 100 -8.58 5.70 -24.76
CA SER A 100 -8.10 5.15 -23.49
C SER A 100 -8.08 6.24 -22.44
N LYS A 101 -8.88 6.06 -21.37
CA LYS A 101 -8.86 6.91 -20.18
C LYS A 101 -8.11 6.19 -19.07
N GLN A 102 -7.02 6.78 -18.60
CA GLN A 102 -6.20 6.22 -17.54
C GLN A 102 -6.28 7.12 -16.30
N LEU A 103 -6.44 6.54 -15.11
CA LEU A 103 -6.33 7.22 -13.82
C LEU A 103 -5.21 6.57 -13.02
N SER A 104 -4.28 7.36 -12.50
CA SER A 104 -3.12 6.86 -11.74
C SER A 104 -2.84 7.66 -10.48
N ALA A 105 -2.26 6.97 -9.49
CA ALA A 105 -1.54 7.56 -8.37
C ALA A 105 -0.03 7.40 -8.66
N PRO A 106 0.67 8.44 -9.17
CA PRO A 106 2.07 8.31 -9.56
C PRO A 106 2.96 7.86 -8.39
N MET A 107 3.91 6.97 -8.66
CA MET A 107 4.87 6.48 -7.67
C MET A 107 6.30 6.86 -8.07
N ASP A 108 7.12 7.24 -7.09
CA ASP A 108 8.51 7.66 -7.28
C ASP A 108 8.64 8.85 -8.25
N GLY A 109 7.64 9.73 -8.29
CA GLY A 109 7.64 10.95 -9.06
C GLY A 109 8.41 12.08 -8.38
N THR A 110 8.45 13.24 -9.05
CA THR A 110 8.95 14.48 -8.42
C THR A 110 7.97 15.07 -7.40
N TYR A 111 6.69 14.66 -7.49
CA TYR A 111 5.63 15.12 -6.60
C TYR A 111 4.49 14.07 -6.50
N ASP A 112 4.62 13.13 -5.57
CA ASP A 112 3.69 11.99 -5.44
C ASP A 112 2.34 12.37 -4.82
N ARG A 113 2.20 13.60 -4.31
CA ARG A 113 0.91 14.17 -3.86
C ARG A 113 0.05 14.64 -5.04
N SER A 114 -0.17 13.75 -5.99
CA SER A 114 -0.95 14.00 -7.19
C SER A 114 -1.81 12.82 -7.64
N ALA A 115 -2.89 13.14 -8.35
CA ALA A 115 -3.63 12.20 -9.19
C ALA A 115 -3.53 12.66 -10.65
N LEU A 116 -3.37 11.71 -11.57
CA LEU A 116 -3.16 11.98 -12.99
C LEU A 116 -4.18 11.20 -13.82
N TRP A 117 -4.89 11.90 -14.68
CA TRP A 117 -5.64 11.32 -15.78
C TRP A 117 -4.92 11.56 -17.10
N ILE A 118 -4.85 10.53 -17.94
CA ILE A 118 -4.37 10.63 -19.32
C ILE A 118 -5.45 10.07 -20.23
N PHE A 119 -5.82 10.87 -21.24
CA PHE A 119 -6.73 10.46 -22.31
C PHE A 119 -5.93 10.30 -23.59
N GLU A 120 -5.75 9.08 -24.06
CA GLU A 120 -5.22 8.80 -25.39
C GLU A 120 -6.40 8.66 -26.35
N CYS A 121 -6.66 9.70 -27.15
CA CYS A 121 -7.78 9.75 -28.08
C CYS A 121 -7.29 9.46 -29.50
N GLN A 122 -7.86 8.44 -30.14
CA GLN A 122 -7.58 8.09 -31.53
C GLN A 122 -8.86 8.21 -32.35
N ALA A 123 -8.81 8.95 -33.45
CA ALA A 123 -9.98 9.20 -34.29
C ALA A 123 -9.67 9.19 -35.80
N GLU A 124 -10.62 8.67 -36.57
CA GLU A 124 -10.64 8.80 -38.03
C GLU A 124 -11.22 10.16 -38.45
N GLY A 125 -10.36 11.03 -38.98
CA GLY A 125 -10.72 12.38 -39.42
C GLY A 125 -10.80 13.40 -38.27
N ASP A 126 -11.33 14.58 -38.56
CA ASP A 126 -11.51 15.65 -37.58
C ASP A 126 -12.74 15.36 -36.70
N ARG A 127 -12.52 14.96 -35.45
CA ARG A 127 -13.57 14.69 -34.47
C ARG A 127 -13.47 15.63 -33.29
N LEU A 128 -14.61 16.10 -32.79
CA LEU A 128 -14.67 16.97 -31.62
C LEU A 128 -15.13 16.16 -30.41
N LEU A 129 -14.25 16.03 -29.42
CA LEU A 129 -14.55 15.40 -28.15
C LEU A 129 -14.83 16.45 -27.08
N ARG A 130 -15.68 16.10 -26.12
CA ARG A 130 -16.00 16.89 -24.94
C ARG A 130 -15.62 16.09 -23.70
N ILE A 131 -14.77 16.66 -22.85
CA ILE A 131 -14.40 16.11 -21.56
C ILE A 131 -15.05 16.97 -20.47
N ASP A 132 -15.88 16.37 -19.64
CA ASP A 132 -16.54 17.00 -18.51
C ASP A 132 -15.87 16.55 -17.22
N VAL A 133 -15.43 17.50 -16.40
CA VAL A 133 -14.83 17.25 -15.09
C VAL A 133 -15.76 17.83 -14.03
N GLU A 134 -16.40 16.96 -13.27
CA GLU A 134 -17.21 17.31 -12.11
C GLU A 134 -16.45 17.02 -10.84
N VAL A 135 -16.35 18.00 -9.96
CA VAL A 135 -15.61 17.92 -8.71
C VAL A 135 -16.55 18.14 -7.54
N ASP A 136 -16.44 17.26 -6.55
CA ASP A 136 -16.98 17.43 -5.21
C ASP A 136 -15.82 17.44 -4.21
N TRP A 137 -15.55 18.60 -3.63
CA TRP A 137 -14.51 18.78 -2.61
C TRP A 137 -14.90 18.18 -1.26
N GLY A 138 -16.20 18.08 -0.97
CA GLY A 138 -16.76 17.66 0.32
C GLY A 138 -16.65 18.68 1.45
N GLU A 139 -16.05 19.84 1.19
CA GLU A 139 -15.98 20.98 2.10
C GLU A 139 -16.04 22.29 1.29
N PRO A 140 -16.55 23.40 1.86
CA PRO A 140 -16.57 24.67 1.17
C PRO A 140 -15.14 25.23 1.02
N LEU A 141 -14.75 25.57 -0.20
CA LEU A 141 -13.43 26.10 -0.54
C LEU A 141 -13.57 27.41 -1.32
N ILE A 142 -12.57 28.28 -1.17
CA ILE A 142 -12.43 29.45 -2.05
C ILE A 142 -11.82 28.97 -3.36
N GLN A 143 -12.60 29.11 -4.44
CA GLN A 143 -12.25 28.62 -5.77
C GLN A 143 -11.97 29.77 -6.73
N ARG A 144 -11.01 29.57 -7.64
CA ARG A 144 -10.71 30.52 -8.72
C ARG A 144 -9.96 29.84 -9.86
N MET A 145 -10.01 30.49 -11.03
CA MET A 145 -9.15 30.13 -12.15
C MET A 145 -7.86 30.95 -12.14
N VAL A 146 -6.72 30.28 -12.23
CA VAL A 146 -5.39 30.90 -12.35
C VAL A 146 -4.66 30.24 -13.50
N ASP A 147 -4.33 31.02 -14.54
CA ASP A 147 -3.69 30.57 -15.78
C ASP A 147 -4.38 29.43 -16.55
N GLY A 148 -5.66 29.17 -16.26
CA GLY A 148 -6.43 28.08 -16.85
C GLY A 148 -6.52 26.83 -15.97
N LEU A 149 -5.95 26.87 -14.77
CA LEU A 149 -6.09 25.83 -13.75
C LEU A 149 -7.08 26.26 -12.68
N LEU A 150 -7.85 25.29 -12.18
CA LEU A 150 -8.69 25.48 -11.02
C LEU A 150 -7.83 25.39 -9.75
N VAL A 151 -7.89 26.45 -8.95
CA VAL A 151 -7.26 26.52 -7.64
C VAL A 151 -8.36 26.59 -6.58
N ALA A 152 -8.40 25.60 -5.69
CA ALA A 152 -9.36 25.52 -4.58
C ALA A 152 -8.62 25.50 -3.24
N GLN A 153 -8.99 26.41 -2.33
CA GLN A 153 -8.22 26.67 -1.10
C GLN A 153 -9.10 26.73 0.14
N ARG A 154 -8.58 26.18 1.24
CA ARG A 154 -9.14 26.36 2.57
C ARG A 154 -8.48 27.54 3.28
N ASN A 155 -9.29 28.48 3.75
CA ASN A 155 -8.86 29.66 4.51
C ASN A 155 -7.65 30.42 3.91
N PRO A 156 -7.71 30.85 2.63
CA PRO A 156 -6.60 31.58 2.03
C PRO A 156 -6.41 32.96 2.66
N GLN A 157 -5.14 33.33 2.87
CA GLN A 157 -4.72 34.65 3.32
C GLN A 157 -4.66 35.64 2.15
N ALA A 158 -4.49 36.93 2.47
CA ALA A 158 -4.32 37.97 1.47
C ALA A 158 -3.16 37.65 0.51
N ALA A 159 -3.42 37.84 -0.79
CA ALA A 159 -2.46 37.60 -1.86
C ALA A 159 -1.17 38.42 -1.67
N ARG A 160 -0.01 37.80 -1.94
CA ARG A 160 1.32 38.42 -1.86
C ARG A 160 2.17 38.06 -3.08
N GLY A 161 3.11 38.93 -3.43
CA GLY A 161 4.07 38.71 -4.51
C GLY A 161 3.53 38.98 -5.92
N ILE A 162 4.37 38.78 -6.94
CA ILE A 162 4.10 39.13 -8.35
C ILE A 162 2.96 38.29 -8.93
N TYR A 163 2.80 37.05 -8.47
CA TYR A 163 1.78 36.12 -8.94
C TYR A 163 0.49 36.12 -8.09
N GLN A 164 0.34 37.09 -7.18
CA GLN A 164 -0.82 37.18 -6.26
C GLN A 164 -1.11 35.88 -5.49
N GLN A 165 -0.06 35.17 -5.07
CA GLN A 165 -0.18 33.88 -4.38
C GLN A 165 -0.76 34.06 -2.99
N GLN A 166 -1.63 33.12 -2.59
CA GLN A 166 -2.29 33.10 -1.30
C GLN A 166 -1.76 31.91 -0.48
N ASN A 167 -1.22 32.20 0.71
CA ASN A 167 -0.97 31.13 1.68
C ASN A 167 -2.33 30.64 2.18
N ALA A 168 -2.56 29.33 2.10
CA ALA A 168 -3.80 28.68 2.53
C ALA A 168 -3.45 27.49 3.42
N GLU A 169 -4.40 27.07 4.26
CA GLU A 169 -4.23 25.88 5.10
C GLU A 169 -4.10 24.61 4.26
N SER A 170 -4.85 24.56 3.16
CA SER A 170 -4.71 23.53 2.13
C SER A 170 -5.01 24.13 0.75
N THR A 171 -4.31 23.64 -0.27
CA THR A 171 -4.47 24.05 -1.67
C THR A 171 -4.57 22.82 -2.56
N ARG A 172 -5.54 22.85 -3.48
CA ARG A 172 -5.70 21.91 -4.59
C ARG A 172 -5.53 22.66 -5.90
N VAL A 173 -4.76 22.10 -6.82
CA VAL A 173 -4.60 22.63 -8.19
C VAL A 173 -4.98 21.54 -9.18
N LEU A 174 -6.02 21.78 -9.97
CA LEU A 174 -6.60 20.86 -10.94
C LEU A 174 -6.63 21.48 -12.35
N GLY A 175 -6.27 20.71 -13.36
CA GLY A 175 -6.55 21.07 -14.75
C GLY A 175 -5.61 20.43 -15.76
N ASN A 176 -5.76 20.84 -17.02
CA ASN A 176 -4.85 20.44 -18.09
C ASN A 176 -3.62 21.38 -18.10
N PRO A 177 -2.37 20.86 -18.01
CA PRO A 177 -1.16 21.68 -18.05
C PRO A 177 -0.91 22.39 -19.39
N GLN A 178 -1.52 21.92 -20.47
CA GLN A 178 -1.28 22.36 -21.84
C GLN A 178 -2.44 23.18 -22.43
N SER A 179 -3.61 23.17 -21.79
CA SER A 179 -4.80 23.84 -22.32
C SER A 179 -5.69 24.41 -21.21
N ARG A 180 -6.58 25.33 -21.59
CA ARG A 180 -7.55 25.93 -20.67
C ARG A 180 -8.94 25.30 -20.89
N PRO A 181 -9.75 25.15 -19.83
CA PRO A 181 -11.14 24.73 -20.00
C PRO A 181 -11.90 25.75 -20.87
N SER A 182 -12.82 25.24 -21.68
CA SER A 182 -13.71 26.03 -22.52
C SER A 182 -14.85 26.66 -21.73
N SER A 183 -15.31 26.00 -20.65
CA SER A 183 -16.23 26.57 -19.66
C SER A 183 -15.86 26.11 -18.26
N VAL A 184 -16.19 26.95 -17.27
CA VAL A 184 -15.96 26.71 -15.85
C VAL A 184 -17.16 27.22 -15.06
N GLU A 185 -17.70 26.39 -14.18
CA GLU A 185 -18.75 26.74 -13.23
C GLU A 185 -18.24 26.44 -11.80
N ILE A 186 -18.14 27.48 -10.97
CA ILE A 186 -17.60 27.41 -9.59
C ILE A 186 -18.46 28.23 -8.61
N ASP A 187 -19.75 28.39 -8.93
CA ASP A 187 -20.69 29.18 -8.11
C ASP A 187 -21.00 28.51 -6.76
N ASP A 188 -20.80 27.19 -6.67
CA ASP A 188 -20.88 26.40 -5.44
C ASP A 188 -19.48 26.26 -4.83
N GLU A 189 -19.30 26.67 -3.57
CA GLU A 189 -18.01 26.58 -2.87
C GLU A 189 -17.52 25.14 -2.69
N GLN A 190 -18.41 24.13 -2.73
CA GLN A 190 -18.05 22.72 -2.56
C GLN A 190 -17.84 21.99 -3.88
N ARG A 191 -18.24 22.58 -5.01
CA ARG A 191 -18.27 21.91 -6.30
C ARG A 191 -17.64 22.73 -7.41
N ALA A 192 -17.13 22.04 -8.41
CA ALA A 192 -16.68 22.69 -9.63
C ALA A 192 -17.06 21.84 -10.83
N HIS A 193 -17.34 22.50 -11.95
CA HIS A 193 -17.52 21.86 -13.23
C HIS A 193 -16.63 22.53 -14.28
N LEU A 194 -15.86 21.73 -15.00
CA LEU A 194 -14.97 22.19 -16.06
C LEU A 194 -15.27 21.39 -17.33
N VAL A 195 -15.35 22.08 -18.46
CA VAL A 195 -15.56 21.44 -19.76
C VAL A 195 -14.39 21.77 -20.69
N TYR A 196 -13.84 20.73 -21.32
CA TYR A 196 -12.81 20.85 -22.33
C TYR A 196 -13.34 20.34 -23.66
N TYR A 197 -13.20 21.14 -24.73
CA TYR A 197 -13.41 20.69 -26.10
C TYR A 197 -12.07 20.39 -26.74
N VAL A 198 -11.92 19.17 -27.26
CA VAL A 198 -10.67 18.68 -27.84
C VAL A 198 -10.93 18.28 -29.28
N LEU A 199 -10.21 18.90 -30.21
CA LEU A 199 -10.21 18.49 -31.60
C LEU A 199 -9.20 17.36 -31.76
N VAL A 200 -9.67 16.19 -32.17
CA VAL A 200 -8.86 14.99 -32.40
C VAL A 200 -8.78 14.74 -33.90
N ASN A 201 -7.57 14.60 -34.42
CA ASN A 201 -7.27 14.16 -35.77
C ASN A 201 -6.04 13.25 -35.72
N GLY A 202 -6.24 11.96 -35.98
CA GLY A 202 -5.22 10.95 -35.70
C GLY A 202 -5.19 10.65 -34.20
N GLU A 203 -4.05 10.88 -33.56
CA GLU A 203 -3.81 10.59 -32.15
C GLU A 203 -3.55 11.88 -31.37
N VAL A 204 -4.34 12.12 -30.34
CA VAL A 204 -4.22 13.28 -29.45
C VAL A 204 -4.29 12.82 -28.02
N GLU A 205 -3.33 13.28 -27.23
CA GLU A 205 -3.31 13.07 -25.80
C GLU A 205 -3.83 14.29 -25.04
N VAL A 206 -4.58 14.04 -23.98
CA VAL A 206 -5.09 15.08 -23.09
C VAL A 206 -4.80 14.70 -21.65
N PRO A 207 -3.82 15.35 -20.98
CA PRO A 207 -3.59 15.12 -19.56
C PRO A 207 -4.49 16.01 -18.69
N LEU A 208 -4.95 15.47 -17.56
CA LEU A 208 -5.51 16.24 -16.45
C LEU A 208 -4.78 15.87 -15.16
N LEU A 209 -4.36 16.89 -14.41
CA LEU A 209 -3.54 16.74 -13.22
C LEU A 209 -4.23 17.35 -12.03
N LEU A 210 -4.22 16.65 -10.90
CA LEU A 210 -4.55 17.19 -9.59
C LEU A 210 -3.32 17.14 -8.70
N THR A 211 -2.98 18.23 -8.04
CA THR A 211 -1.97 18.26 -6.97
C THR A 211 -2.54 18.86 -5.70
N VAL A 212 -2.08 18.36 -4.55
CA VAL A 212 -2.53 18.83 -3.23
C VAL A 212 -1.36 19.24 -2.34
N SER A 213 -1.58 20.22 -1.46
CA SER A 213 -0.58 20.68 -0.48
C SER A 213 -1.18 21.42 0.71
N ASP A 214 -0.64 21.16 1.90
CA ASP A 214 -0.91 21.92 3.14
C ASP A 214 0.18 22.95 3.48
N VAL A 215 1.23 23.01 2.65
CA VAL A 215 2.35 23.92 2.89
C VAL A 215 2.09 25.30 2.26
N GLY A 216 1.15 25.36 1.32
CA GLY A 216 0.71 26.59 0.65
C GLY A 216 0.65 26.43 -0.87
N GLU A 217 0.06 27.44 -1.52
CA GLU A 217 -0.20 27.45 -2.96
C GLU A 217 1.05 27.23 -3.81
N GLN A 218 2.18 27.84 -3.44
CA GLN A 218 3.43 27.71 -4.19
C GLN A 218 3.91 26.26 -4.28
N MET A 219 3.72 25.45 -3.23
CA MET A 219 4.13 24.05 -3.24
C MET A 219 3.24 23.20 -4.12
N ALA A 220 1.91 23.42 -4.08
CA ALA A 220 0.98 22.76 -5.00
C ALA A 220 1.30 23.11 -6.46
N TRP A 221 1.54 24.40 -6.76
CA TRP A 221 1.94 24.85 -8.09
C TRP A 221 3.26 24.27 -8.57
N ASN A 222 4.29 24.30 -7.73
CA ASN A 222 5.59 23.70 -8.08
C ASN A 222 5.44 22.20 -8.33
N GLY A 223 4.63 21.51 -7.53
CA GLY A 223 4.26 20.13 -7.75
C GLY A 223 3.64 19.93 -9.13
N PHE A 224 2.57 20.68 -9.43
CA PHE A 224 1.86 20.63 -10.71
C PHE A 224 2.79 20.86 -11.91
N LEU A 225 3.62 21.89 -11.85
CA LEU A 225 4.58 22.21 -12.92
C LEU A 225 5.66 21.14 -13.08
N SER A 226 6.05 20.46 -12.00
CA SER A 226 7.03 19.37 -12.05
C SER A 226 6.50 18.12 -12.75
N ILE A 227 5.18 17.90 -12.71
CA ILE A 227 4.50 16.73 -13.28
C ILE A 227 3.65 17.07 -14.53
N ARG A 228 3.83 18.27 -15.09
CA ARG A 228 3.06 18.77 -16.25
C ARG A 228 3.19 17.92 -17.51
N ASP A 229 4.23 17.10 -17.58
CA ASP A 229 4.49 16.13 -18.64
C ASP A 229 3.97 14.77 -18.13
N GLY A 230 2.65 14.56 -18.29
CA GLY A 230 1.93 13.44 -17.70
C GLY A 230 2.49 12.09 -18.13
N ASP A 231 2.85 11.94 -19.40
CA ASP A 231 3.43 10.72 -19.95
C ASP A 231 4.71 10.31 -19.26
N LYS A 232 5.66 11.24 -19.11
CA LYS A 232 6.92 10.93 -18.44
C LYS A 232 6.70 10.52 -16.99
N VAL A 233 5.72 11.13 -16.33
CA VAL A 233 5.36 10.78 -14.95
C VAL A 233 4.78 9.37 -14.90
N LEU A 234 3.89 9.04 -15.84
CA LEU A 234 3.28 7.72 -15.92
C LEU A 234 4.29 6.63 -16.32
N GLU A 235 5.15 6.89 -17.29
CA GLU A 235 6.22 5.97 -17.72
C GLU A 235 7.19 5.67 -16.57
N LYS A 236 7.59 6.72 -15.83
CA LYS A 236 8.44 6.56 -14.63
C LYS A 236 7.72 5.73 -13.56
N SER A 237 6.46 6.04 -13.29
CA SER A 237 5.64 5.29 -12.32
C SER A 237 5.52 3.82 -12.72
N ASN A 238 5.20 3.53 -13.98
CA ASN A 238 5.10 2.17 -14.51
C ASN A 238 6.44 1.42 -14.39
N THR A 239 7.56 2.10 -14.65
CA THR A 239 8.89 1.53 -14.48
C THR A 239 9.15 1.18 -13.01
N ALA A 240 8.85 2.09 -12.09
CA ALA A 240 9.01 1.86 -10.65
C ALA A 240 8.16 0.67 -10.18
N TRP A 241 6.88 0.62 -10.57
CA TRP A 241 6.00 -0.52 -10.28
C TRP A 241 6.55 -1.84 -10.83
N ALA A 242 7.03 -1.84 -12.07
CA ALA A 242 7.59 -3.04 -12.69
C ALA A 242 8.87 -3.50 -11.98
N GLU A 243 9.77 -2.60 -11.59
CA GLU A 243 10.99 -2.93 -10.85
C GLU A 243 10.67 -3.50 -9.47
N THR A 244 9.79 -2.84 -8.71
CA THR A 244 9.38 -3.30 -7.39
C THR A 244 8.71 -4.68 -7.46
N LEU A 245 7.78 -4.89 -8.39
CA LEU A 245 7.04 -6.14 -8.49
C LEU A 245 7.84 -7.31 -9.09
N LYS A 246 8.91 -7.05 -9.85
CA LYS A 246 9.83 -8.08 -10.35
C LYS A 246 10.88 -8.51 -9.32
N THR A 247 11.11 -7.71 -8.29
CA THR A 247 12.00 -8.02 -7.16
C THR A 247 11.29 -8.99 -6.20
N GLY A 248 11.99 -9.97 -5.63
CA GLY A 248 11.40 -10.90 -4.63
C GLY A 248 10.22 -11.74 -5.11
N ARG A 249 10.19 -12.13 -6.39
CA ARG A 249 9.02 -12.74 -7.02
C ARG A 249 9.07 -14.27 -6.93
N LEU A 250 8.02 -14.90 -6.41
CA LEU A 250 7.88 -16.36 -6.38
C LEU A 250 7.00 -16.85 -7.53
N TRP A 251 7.49 -17.85 -8.26
CA TRP A 251 6.74 -18.63 -9.24
C TRP A 251 6.57 -20.06 -8.77
N THR A 252 5.34 -20.53 -8.85
CA THR A 252 4.96 -21.89 -8.46
C THR A 252 4.11 -22.52 -9.58
N PRO A 253 3.90 -23.85 -9.56
CA PRO A 253 2.97 -24.52 -10.46
C PRO A 253 1.50 -24.11 -10.23
N ASP A 254 1.18 -23.48 -9.09
CA ASP A 254 -0.16 -23.01 -8.75
C ASP A 254 -0.36 -21.56 -9.23
N ALA A 255 -1.03 -21.41 -10.38
CA ALA A 255 -1.32 -20.11 -10.97
C ALA A 255 -2.22 -19.22 -10.09
N LEU A 256 -3.14 -19.82 -9.31
CA LEU A 256 -4.02 -19.06 -8.43
C LEU A 256 -3.23 -18.50 -7.25
N LEU A 257 -2.34 -19.30 -6.66
CA LEU A 257 -1.46 -18.81 -5.60
C LEU A 257 -0.53 -17.72 -6.11
N ASN A 258 0.07 -17.89 -7.28
CA ASN A 258 0.92 -16.87 -7.89
C ASN A 258 0.17 -15.53 -8.01
N HIS A 259 -1.07 -15.56 -8.49
CA HIS A 259 -1.91 -14.36 -8.57
C HIS A 259 -2.22 -13.79 -7.18
N ALA A 260 -2.64 -14.61 -6.23
CA ALA A 260 -2.96 -14.19 -4.86
C ALA A 260 -1.75 -13.52 -4.17
N MET A 261 -0.56 -14.09 -4.32
CA MET A 261 0.68 -13.50 -3.80
C MET A 261 0.98 -12.15 -4.44
N GLN A 262 0.79 -12.01 -5.75
CA GLN A 262 1.01 -10.75 -6.46
C GLN A 262 0.05 -9.66 -5.95
N ILE A 263 -1.22 -9.99 -5.77
CA ILE A 263 -2.19 -9.07 -5.15
C ILE A 263 -1.79 -8.73 -3.71
N GLY A 264 -1.32 -9.70 -2.93
CA GLY A 264 -0.80 -9.47 -1.58
C GLY A 264 0.35 -8.46 -1.54
N ARG A 265 1.27 -8.53 -2.49
CA ARG A 265 2.39 -7.58 -2.60
C ARG A 265 1.94 -6.19 -3.04
N ILE A 266 0.98 -6.11 -3.97
CA ILE A 266 0.37 -4.82 -4.37
C ILE A 266 -0.33 -4.19 -3.17
N ASN A 267 -1.08 -4.99 -2.39
CA ASN A 267 -1.72 -4.54 -1.17
C ASN A 267 -0.73 -4.06 -0.11
N ALA A 268 0.47 -4.65 -0.02
CA ALA A 268 1.52 -4.18 0.88
C ALA A 268 2.01 -2.77 0.48
N LEU A 269 2.21 -2.53 -0.82
CA LEU A 269 2.59 -1.23 -1.37
C LEU A 269 1.51 -0.17 -1.12
N TYR A 270 0.24 -0.50 -1.36
CA TYR A 270 -0.90 0.38 -1.02
C TYR A 270 -1.08 0.56 0.49
N GLY A 271 -0.63 -0.40 1.28
CA GLY A 271 -0.81 -0.51 2.72
C GLY A 271 0.17 0.33 3.54
N VAL A 272 1.08 1.09 2.93
CA VAL A 272 2.06 1.91 3.65
C VAL A 272 2.03 3.36 3.22
N GLN A 273 2.02 4.25 4.23
CA GLN A 273 1.86 5.68 4.06
C GLN A 273 2.91 6.44 4.85
N ARG A 274 3.34 7.58 4.30
CA ARG A 274 4.25 8.51 4.94
C ARG A 274 3.45 9.45 5.84
N LEU A 275 3.68 9.35 7.15
CA LEU A 275 3.10 10.26 8.14
C LEU A 275 4.14 11.30 8.59
N ARG A 276 3.68 12.31 9.35
CA ARG A 276 4.54 13.34 9.94
C ARG A 276 5.68 12.78 10.81
N THR A 277 5.47 11.62 11.42
CA THR A 277 6.40 11.01 12.39
C THR A 277 7.24 9.87 11.79
N GLY A 278 6.93 9.44 10.57
CA GLY A 278 7.55 8.30 9.90
C GLY A 278 6.54 7.52 9.06
N PHE A 279 6.96 6.38 8.53
CA PHE A 279 6.07 5.49 7.76
C PHE A 279 5.21 4.64 8.69
N ALA A 280 3.98 4.37 8.26
CA ALA A 280 3.04 3.53 8.99
C ALA A 280 2.13 2.77 8.03
N ALA A 281 1.41 1.78 8.56
CA ALA A 281 0.30 1.18 7.84
C ALA A 281 -0.77 2.23 7.47
N THR A 282 -1.47 2.05 6.35
CA THR A 282 -2.57 2.92 5.93
C THR A 282 -3.69 2.97 6.97
N ALA A 283 -4.01 1.84 7.59
CA ALA A 283 -4.97 1.75 8.70
C ALA A 283 -4.46 2.37 10.01
N ARG A 284 -3.16 2.71 10.05
CA ARG A 284 -2.43 3.29 11.20
C ARG A 284 -2.30 2.39 12.43
N ASP A 285 -2.83 1.16 12.38
CA ASP A 285 -2.66 0.19 13.45
C ASP A 285 -1.22 -0.33 13.50
N VAL A 286 -0.60 -0.25 14.68
CA VAL A 286 0.76 -0.73 14.90
C VAL A 286 0.87 -2.24 14.65
N GLN A 287 -0.18 -3.01 14.90
CA GLN A 287 -0.19 -4.47 14.76
C GLN A 287 0.05 -4.93 13.32
N GLU A 288 -0.38 -4.16 12.32
CA GLU A 288 -0.19 -4.48 10.89
C GLU A 288 1.28 -4.43 10.47
N THR A 289 2.14 -3.78 11.26
CA THR A 289 3.56 -3.57 10.91
C THR A 289 4.29 -4.88 10.68
N ARG A 290 3.96 -5.94 11.41
CA ARG A 290 4.65 -7.23 11.26
C ARG A 290 4.41 -7.85 9.89
N ALA A 291 3.14 -7.92 9.47
CA ALA A 291 2.78 -8.45 8.15
C ALA A 291 3.45 -7.63 7.03
N LEU A 292 3.41 -6.31 7.16
CA LEU A 292 4.04 -5.39 6.21
C LEU A 292 5.56 -5.61 6.14
N VAL A 293 6.27 -5.64 7.28
CA VAL A 293 7.72 -5.89 7.32
C VAL A 293 8.08 -7.23 6.67
N ASN A 294 7.36 -8.31 7.01
CA ASN A 294 7.61 -9.63 6.41
C ASN A 294 7.40 -9.61 4.90
N CYS A 295 6.41 -8.88 4.40
CA CYS A 295 6.17 -8.74 2.96
C CYS A 295 7.23 -7.84 2.28
N PHE A 296 7.55 -6.69 2.86
CA PHE A 296 8.51 -5.72 2.30
C PHE A 296 9.93 -6.24 2.30
N ASP A 297 10.31 -7.08 3.26
CA ASP A 297 11.62 -7.73 3.25
C ASP A 297 11.91 -8.49 1.95
N LEU A 298 10.87 -8.90 1.22
CA LEU A 298 10.99 -9.59 -0.05
C LEU A 298 11.44 -8.70 -1.20
N PHE A 299 11.05 -7.42 -1.22
CA PHE A 299 11.22 -6.59 -2.42
C PHE A 299 11.62 -5.14 -2.15
N ASP A 300 11.42 -4.63 -0.94
CA ASP A 300 11.90 -3.33 -0.49
C ASP A 300 12.20 -3.36 1.04
N PRO A 301 13.30 -4.01 1.45
CA PRO A 301 13.67 -4.10 2.87
C PRO A 301 14.09 -2.74 3.46
N VAL A 302 14.32 -1.70 2.63
CA VAL A 302 14.51 -0.32 3.12
C VAL A 302 13.20 0.20 3.70
N GLN A 303 12.07 -0.10 3.06
CA GLN A 303 10.75 0.23 3.59
C GLN A 303 10.46 -0.49 4.92
N SER A 304 10.85 -1.77 5.06
CA SER A 304 10.79 -2.48 6.34
C SER A 304 11.57 -1.77 7.45
N ARG A 305 12.82 -1.37 7.17
CA ARG A 305 13.66 -0.61 8.10
C ARG A 305 13.03 0.71 8.49
N ASN A 306 12.38 1.40 7.56
CA ASN A 306 11.69 2.67 7.82
C ASN A 306 10.48 2.49 8.77
N LEU A 307 9.69 1.43 8.59
CA LEU A 307 8.58 1.07 9.49
C LEU A 307 9.11 0.75 10.89
N LEU A 308 10.12 -0.13 10.99
CA LEU A 308 10.75 -0.51 12.25
C LEU A 308 11.36 0.71 12.97
N ALA A 309 12.05 1.58 12.25
CA ALA A 309 12.68 2.77 12.82
C ALA A 309 11.65 3.75 13.39
N HIS A 310 10.46 3.85 12.79
CA HIS A 310 9.35 4.64 13.35
C HIS A 310 8.87 4.07 14.68
N LEU A 311 8.62 2.75 14.74
CA LEU A 311 8.21 2.09 16.00
C LEU A 311 9.31 2.14 17.06
N ARG A 312 10.58 2.01 16.70
CA ARG A 312 11.73 2.18 17.61
C ARG A 312 11.69 3.52 18.33
N ARG A 313 11.61 4.62 17.57
CA ARG A 313 11.55 5.99 18.12
C ARG A 313 10.35 6.18 19.04
N LEU A 314 9.22 5.55 18.73
CA LEU A 314 8.03 5.58 19.57
C LEU A 314 8.23 4.78 20.85
N ALA A 315 8.72 3.55 20.78
CA ALA A 315 9.03 2.73 21.95
C ALA A 315 9.99 3.42 22.91
N GLU A 316 11.05 4.07 22.40
CA GLU A 316 11.96 4.88 23.22
C GLU A 316 11.23 6.04 23.91
N ARG A 317 10.36 6.75 23.17
CA ARG A 317 9.60 7.89 23.70
C ARG A 317 8.53 7.48 24.72
N THR A 318 7.92 6.31 24.55
CA THR A 318 6.83 5.81 25.40
C THR A 318 7.32 4.82 26.45
N THR A 319 8.64 4.69 26.64
CA THR A 319 9.25 3.75 27.60
C THR A 319 8.80 2.29 27.39
N GLY A 320 8.66 1.90 26.13
CA GLY A 320 8.25 0.55 25.73
C GLY A 320 6.74 0.34 25.73
N ARG A 321 5.92 1.38 25.85
CA ARG A 321 4.45 1.27 25.78
C ARG A 321 3.95 1.72 24.40
N LEU A 322 3.96 0.83 23.40
CA LEU A 322 3.57 1.23 22.04
C LEU A 322 2.06 1.54 21.96
N PRO A 323 1.66 2.63 21.28
CA PRO A 323 0.26 2.99 21.09
C PRO A 323 -0.45 2.00 20.15
N LEU A 324 -1.77 2.04 20.13
CA LEU A 324 -2.56 1.27 19.16
C LEU A 324 -2.49 1.89 17.75
N LEU A 325 -2.62 3.21 17.67
CA LEU A 325 -2.75 3.95 16.41
C LEU A 325 -1.63 4.99 16.23
N LEU A 326 -1.28 5.23 14.97
CA LEU A 326 -0.35 6.26 14.50
C LEU A 326 -1.09 7.39 13.77
N PRO A 327 -0.49 8.58 13.56
CA PRO A 327 0.75 9.05 14.16
C PRO A 327 0.52 9.57 15.58
N VAL A 328 1.48 9.38 16.47
CA VAL A 328 1.47 10.08 17.77
C VAL A 328 2.35 11.32 17.69
N ARG A 329 1.73 12.50 17.53
CA ARG A 329 2.46 13.75 17.33
C ARG A 329 3.27 14.10 18.59
N PRO A 330 4.39 14.84 18.48
CA PRO A 330 5.32 15.06 19.61
C PRO A 330 4.71 15.71 20.86
N LYS A 331 3.59 16.43 20.73
CA LYS A 331 2.92 17.14 21.84
C LYS A 331 1.61 16.48 22.26
N ASP A 332 1.17 15.46 21.53
CA ASP A 332 -0.11 14.81 21.82
C ASP A 332 0.06 13.87 23.02
N PRO A 333 -0.97 13.74 23.88
CA PRO A 333 -0.95 12.71 24.91
C PRO A 333 -0.86 11.34 24.24
N ILE A 334 -0.01 10.48 24.79
CA ILE A 334 0.07 9.08 24.36
C ILE A 334 -1.11 8.35 25.01
N GLU A 335 -2.06 7.90 24.20
CA GLU A 335 -3.15 7.06 24.66
C GLU A 335 -2.59 5.70 25.13
N ASP A 336 -2.98 5.26 26.33
CA ASP A 336 -2.56 3.96 26.85
C ASP A 336 -3.33 2.86 26.14
N ALA A 337 -2.61 1.96 25.45
CA ALA A 337 -3.20 0.82 24.76
C ALA A 337 -3.84 -0.19 25.72
N GLY A 338 -3.61 -0.07 27.04
CA GLY A 338 -4.22 -0.91 28.06
C GLY A 338 -3.89 -2.39 27.80
N ALA A 339 -4.91 -3.26 27.75
CA ALA A 339 -4.71 -4.68 27.45
C ALA A 339 -4.18 -4.94 26.04
N ARG A 340 -4.40 -4.03 25.07
CA ARG A 340 -3.90 -4.18 23.69
C ARG A 340 -2.38 -3.97 23.57
N LEU A 341 -1.74 -3.47 24.62
CA LEU A 341 -0.30 -3.25 24.67
C LEU A 341 0.51 -4.52 24.40
N VAL A 342 -0.03 -5.68 24.77
CA VAL A 342 0.57 -6.99 24.45
C VAL A 342 0.79 -7.12 22.95
N TYR A 343 -0.24 -6.88 22.15
CA TYR A 343 -0.20 -7.08 20.70
C TYR A 343 0.64 -6.02 19.98
N THR A 344 0.61 -4.76 20.43
CA THR A 344 1.41 -3.68 19.80
C THR A 344 2.91 -3.87 20.05
N ASN A 345 3.30 -4.26 21.27
CA ASN A 345 4.69 -4.59 21.58
C ASN A 345 5.14 -5.90 20.93
N ALA A 346 4.29 -6.93 20.90
CA ALA A 346 4.58 -8.18 20.22
C ALA A 346 4.82 -7.95 18.73
N ALA A 347 3.96 -7.20 18.06
CA ALA A 347 4.11 -6.87 16.64
C ALA A 347 5.49 -6.24 16.35
N TYR A 348 5.95 -5.28 17.15
CA TYR A 348 7.28 -4.68 16.98
C TYR A 348 8.43 -5.68 17.18
N LEU A 349 8.40 -6.45 18.28
CA LEU A 349 9.48 -7.38 18.60
C LEU A 349 9.59 -8.52 17.60
N MET A 350 8.44 -9.06 17.18
CA MET A 350 8.39 -10.12 16.18
C MET A 350 8.76 -9.61 14.79
N ALA A 351 8.30 -8.42 14.38
CA ALA A 351 8.71 -7.81 13.11
C ALA A 351 10.22 -7.55 13.06
N LEU A 352 10.82 -7.05 14.15
CA LEU A 352 12.27 -6.84 14.22
C LEU A 352 13.03 -8.18 14.16
N HIS A 353 12.52 -9.20 14.85
CA HIS A 353 13.09 -10.53 14.81
C HIS A 353 13.06 -11.13 13.40
N ASP A 354 11.88 -11.12 12.77
CA ASP A 354 11.68 -11.68 11.42
C ASP A 354 12.59 -10.92 10.42
N HIS A 355 12.66 -9.58 10.49
CA HIS A 355 13.59 -8.79 9.68
C HIS A 355 15.07 -9.17 9.88
N MET A 356 15.50 -9.42 11.12
CA MET A 356 16.87 -9.86 11.42
C MET A 356 17.15 -11.29 10.96
N GLN A 357 16.12 -12.15 10.86
CA GLN A 357 16.25 -13.48 10.25
C GLN A 357 16.42 -13.39 8.73
N HIS A 358 15.79 -12.41 8.08
CA HIS A 358 15.84 -12.26 6.62
C HIS A 358 17.08 -11.48 6.16
N HIS A 359 17.42 -10.40 6.87
CA HIS A 359 18.43 -9.41 6.48
C HIS A 359 19.29 -8.99 7.68
N PHE A 360 20.08 -9.92 8.20
CA PHE A 360 20.85 -9.70 9.43
C PHE A 360 21.81 -8.50 9.30
N ASP A 361 21.69 -7.55 10.23
CA ASP A 361 22.52 -6.35 10.30
C ASP A 361 22.80 -6.01 11.78
N ALA A 362 24.03 -6.31 12.22
CA ALA A 362 24.43 -6.12 13.61
C ALA A 362 24.37 -4.64 14.06
N ALA A 363 24.60 -3.69 13.16
CA ALA A 363 24.53 -2.27 13.47
C ALA A 363 23.08 -1.83 13.66
N LEU A 364 22.18 -2.29 12.79
CA LEU A 364 20.74 -2.06 12.93
C LEU A 364 20.20 -2.68 14.21
N LEU A 365 20.57 -3.93 14.52
CA LEU A 365 20.18 -4.57 15.77
C LEU A 365 20.64 -3.76 16.99
N ALA A 366 21.88 -3.25 16.97
CA ALA A 366 22.41 -2.41 18.04
C ALA A 366 21.62 -1.10 18.19
N GLU A 367 21.19 -0.48 17.10
CA GLU A 367 20.34 0.72 17.10
C GLU A 367 18.97 0.45 17.75
N HIS A 368 18.36 -0.70 17.46
CA HIS A 368 17.05 -1.09 17.98
C HIS A 368 17.07 -1.66 19.41
N TYR A 369 18.25 -2.04 19.92
CA TYR A 369 18.38 -2.77 21.19
C TYR A 369 17.79 -2.05 22.41
N PRO A 370 17.94 -0.71 22.58
CA PRO A 370 17.32 0.00 23.70
C PRO A 370 15.78 -0.09 23.69
N ALA A 371 15.17 0.12 22.52
CA ALA A 371 13.72 0.00 22.34
C ALA A 371 13.22 -1.43 22.59
N LEU A 372 13.98 -2.42 22.12
CA LEU A 372 13.71 -3.84 22.35
C LEU A 372 13.64 -4.14 23.85
N GLY A 373 14.63 -3.71 24.63
CA GLY A 373 14.68 -3.94 26.07
C GLY A 373 13.51 -3.31 26.82
N LEU A 374 13.08 -2.10 26.41
CA LEU A 374 11.92 -1.42 26.97
C LEU A 374 10.62 -2.21 26.69
N CYS A 375 10.38 -2.60 25.44
CA CYS A 375 9.19 -3.37 25.07
C CYS A 375 9.13 -4.73 25.75
N ALA A 376 10.25 -5.47 25.80
CA ALA A 376 10.33 -6.77 26.46
C ALA A 376 10.05 -6.67 27.97
N THR A 377 10.58 -5.64 28.64
CA THR A 377 10.33 -5.39 30.07
C THR A 377 8.84 -5.14 30.34
N VAL A 378 8.18 -4.35 29.49
CA VAL A 378 6.74 -4.10 29.59
C VAL A 378 5.93 -5.39 29.41
N LEU A 379 6.29 -6.26 28.46
CA LEU A 379 5.62 -7.55 28.28
C LEU A 379 5.80 -8.49 29.49
N GLN A 380 6.99 -8.53 30.10
CA GLN A 380 7.20 -9.29 31.35
C GLN A 380 6.32 -8.78 32.50
N GLN A 381 6.15 -7.46 32.62
CA GLN A 381 5.25 -6.86 33.61
C GLN A 381 3.79 -7.26 33.34
N MET A 382 3.36 -7.21 32.08
CA MET A 382 2.02 -7.65 31.68
C MET A 382 1.78 -9.13 31.96
N SER A 383 2.75 -10.01 31.70
CA SER A 383 2.66 -11.45 32.01
C SER A 383 2.34 -11.68 33.49
N ARG A 384 3.14 -11.08 34.37
CA ARG A 384 2.97 -11.20 35.84
C ARG A 384 1.61 -10.66 36.30
N MET A 385 1.13 -9.57 35.69
CA MET A 385 -0.18 -9.02 36.01
C MET A 385 -1.32 -9.95 35.59
N LEU A 386 -1.21 -10.58 34.41
CA LEU A 386 -2.21 -11.51 33.90
C LEU A 386 -2.22 -12.84 34.67
N GLU A 387 -1.05 -13.36 35.05
CA GLU A 387 -0.90 -14.56 35.88
C GLU A 387 -1.45 -14.35 37.30
N ALA A 388 -1.31 -13.14 37.85
CA ALA A 388 -1.81 -12.78 39.17
C ALA A 388 -3.30 -12.42 39.21
N ALA A 389 -3.96 -12.30 38.05
CA ALA A 389 -5.37 -11.90 37.98
C ALA A 389 -6.28 -13.02 38.54
N PRO A 390 -7.21 -12.71 39.46
CA PRO A 390 -8.11 -13.72 40.00
C PRO A 390 -9.04 -14.25 38.90
N VAL A 391 -9.16 -15.57 38.80
CA VAL A 391 -10.12 -16.24 37.90
C VAL A 391 -11.53 -15.84 38.32
N ALA A 392 -12.13 -14.89 37.61
CA ALA A 392 -13.50 -14.46 37.88
C ALA A 392 -14.46 -15.63 37.59
N GLY A 393 -15.28 -15.99 38.57
CA GLY A 393 -16.19 -17.14 38.54
C GLY A 393 -17.36 -17.06 37.56
N ASP A 394 -17.43 -16.02 36.72
CA ASP A 394 -18.47 -15.86 35.70
C ASP A 394 -17.83 -15.89 34.30
N GLY A 395 -18.10 -16.97 33.57
CA GLY A 395 -17.46 -17.35 32.29
C GLY A 395 -17.71 -16.44 31.09
N LYS A 396 -17.43 -15.14 31.20
CA LYS A 396 -17.49 -14.16 30.09
C LYS A 396 -16.31 -13.18 30.01
N LEU A 397 -15.21 -13.40 30.73
CA LEU A 397 -13.94 -12.72 30.46
C LEU A 397 -13.13 -13.55 29.46
N ALA A 398 -12.56 -12.87 28.45
CA ALA A 398 -11.60 -13.47 27.53
C ALA A 398 -10.51 -14.20 28.34
N SER A 399 -10.27 -15.48 28.02
CA SER A 399 -9.25 -16.28 28.70
C SER A 399 -7.90 -15.57 28.63
N PRO A 400 -7.15 -15.42 29.74
CA PRO A 400 -5.82 -14.79 29.73
C PRO A 400 -4.79 -15.58 28.90
N GLN A 401 -5.14 -16.79 28.45
CA GLN A 401 -4.28 -17.68 27.68
C GLN A 401 -3.82 -17.07 26.35
N GLU A 402 -4.68 -16.34 25.64
CA GLU A 402 -4.32 -15.77 24.32
C GLU A 402 -3.29 -14.63 24.46
N PRO A 403 -3.49 -13.62 25.33
CA PRO A 403 -2.46 -12.62 25.60
C PRO A 403 -1.15 -13.22 26.15
N LEU A 404 -1.22 -14.20 27.06
CA LEU A 404 -0.02 -14.87 27.59
C LEU A 404 0.75 -15.62 26.50
N PHE A 405 0.03 -16.24 25.57
CA PHE A 405 0.63 -16.90 24.41
C PHE A 405 1.37 -15.91 23.50
N GLU A 406 0.76 -14.76 23.21
CA GLU A 406 1.38 -13.71 22.41
C GLU A 406 2.63 -13.12 23.09
N ILE A 407 2.57 -12.91 24.41
CA ILE A 407 3.73 -12.50 25.22
C ILE A 407 4.86 -13.52 25.09
N GLY A 408 4.57 -14.81 25.25
CA GLY A 408 5.56 -15.88 25.17
C GLY A 408 6.29 -15.91 23.84
N GLN A 409 5.56 -15.79 22.73
CA GLN A 409 6.14 -15.72 21.39
C GLN A 409 7.04 -14.49 21.21
N ALA A 410 6.55 -13.31 21.58
CA ALA A 410 7.31 -12.06 21.46
C ALA A 410 8.59 -12.07 22.31
N LEU A 411 8.53 -12.64 23.52
CA LEU A 411 9.70 -12.78 24.38
C LEU A 411 10.68 -13.83 23.84
N ALA A 412 10.21 -14.92 23.23
CA ALA A 412 11.10 -15.87 22.55
C ALA A 412 11.88 -15.20 21.39
N CYS A 413 11.21 -14.35 20.60
CA CYS A 413 11.86 -13.51 19.59
C CYS A 413 12.90 -12.56 20.21
N ALA A 414 12.55 -11.89 21.31
CA ALA A 414 13.46 -10.99 22.02
C ALA A 414 14.70 -11.72 22.58
N VAL A 415 14.55 -12.95 23.09
CA VAL A 415 15.66 -13.80 23.54
C VAL A 415 16.62 -14.07 22.39
N GLN A 416 16.10 -14.41 21.21
CA GLN A 416 16.95 -14.68 20.05
C GLN A 416 17.70 -13.42 19.58
N LEU A 417 17.03 -12.28 19.56
CA LEU A 417 17.66 -10.97 19.27
C LEU A 417 18.75 -10.62 20.30
N ALA A 418 18.54 -10.87 21.59
CA ALA A 418 19.57 -10.68 22.62
C ALA A 418 20.78 -11.61 22.43
N ARG A 419 20.55 -12.86 22.03
CA ARG A 419 21.62 -13.81 21.72
C ARG A 419 22.48 -13.31 20.55
N TRP A 420 21.86 -12.85 19.46
CA TRP A 420 22.61 -12.24 18.35
C TRP A 420 23.37 -10.99 18.76
N ARG A 421 22.86 -10.20 19.71
CA ARG A 421 23.58 -9.05 20.26
C ARG A 421 24.75 -9.43 21.19
N GLY A 422 24.76 -10.66 21.70
CA GLY A 422 25.71 -11.15 22.70
C GLY A 422 25.33 -10.85 24.16
N ASP A 423 24.08 -10.48 24.44
CA ASP A 423 23.60 -10.18 25.80
C ASP A 423 22.95 -11.40 26.44
N VAL A 424 23.77 -12.15 27.18
CA VAL A 424 23.35 -13.37 27.88
C VAL A 424 22.42 -13.06 29.06
N THR A 425 22.52 -11.88 29.67
CA THR A 425 21.77 -11.53 30.89
C THR A 425 20.31 -11.26 30.55
N ASN A 426 20.06 -10.41 29.56
CA ASN A 426 18.70 -10.13 29.10
C ASN A 426 18.08 -11.36 28.42
N ALA A 427 18.87 -12.12 27.65
CA ALA A 427 18.40 -13.38 27.06
C ALA A 427 17.92 -14.38 28.13
N ALA A 428 18.63 -14.54 29.24
CA ALA A 428 18.21 -15.42 30.32
C ALA A 428 16.94 -14.90 31.03
N SER A 429 16.92 -13.61 31.38
CA SER A 429 15.77 -12.97 32.04
C SER A 429 14.47 -13.12 31.24
N TRP A 430 14.52 -12.91 29.92
CA TRP A 430 13.35 -13.01 29.06
C TRP A 430 12.96 -14.46 28.76
N ALA A 431 13.93 -15.38 28.71
CA ALA A 431 13.67 -16.81 28.49
C ALA A 431 12.82 -17.42 29.61
N ASP A 432 13.07 -17.04 30.87
CA ASP A 432 12.28 -17.50 32.01
C ASP A 432 10.79 -17.15 31.88
N SER A 433 10.49 -16.00 31.27
CA SER A 433 9.11 -15.56 31.01
C SER A 433 8.52 -16.11 29.70
N ALA A 434 9.34 -16.65 28.80
CA ALA A 434 8.89 -17.23 27.53
C ALA A 434 8.58 -18.74 27.63
N ALA A 435 9.23 -19.45 28.57
CA ALA A 435 9.23 -20.91 28.64
C ALA A 435 7.85 -21.55 28.89
N ASP A 436 6.90 -20.82 29.46
CA ASP A 436 5.58 -21.33 29.84
C ASP A 436 4.54 -21.31 28.70
N HIS A 437 4.86 -20.70 27.55
CA HIS A 437 3.86 -20.30 26.55
C HIS A 437 4.26 -20.57 25.09
N ILE A 438 5.16 -21.52 24.83
CA ILE A 438 5.54 -21.92 23.46
C ILE A 438 4.63 -23.07 22.98
N LEU A 439 3.89 -22.86 21.88
CA LEU A 439 3.15 -23.94 21.21
C LEU A 439 4.13 -24.86 20.46
N PRO A 440 3.94 -26.19 20.46
CA PRO A 440 4.65 -27.09 19.54
C PRO A 440 4.37 -26.69 18.07
N PRO A 441 5.32 -26.95 17.16
CA PRO A 441 5.23 -26.53 15.77
C PRO A 441 4.01 -27.15 15.07
N GLY A 442 3.09 -26.30 14.60
CA GLY A 442 1.89 -26.69 13.86
C GLY A 442 1.47 -25.70 12.76
N GLN A 443 2.31 -24.71 12.41
CA GLN A 443 1.98 -23.69 11.42
C GLN A 443 2.08 -24.17 9.95
N LEU A 444 2.68 -25.34 9.72
CA LEU A 444 2.87 -25.95 8.39
C LEU A 444 1.56 -26.35 7.69
N SER A 445 0.47 -26.62 8.43
CA SER A 445 -0.81 -27.03 7.82
C SER A 445 -1.53 -25.91 7.07
N ARG A 446 -1.15 -24.63 7.24
CA ARG A 446 -1.82 -23.50 6.57
C ARG A 446 -1.49 -23.37 5.08
N MET A 447 -0.35 -23.92 4.63
CA MET A 447 0.13 -23.70 3.26
C MET A 447 -0.51 -24.63 2.23
N LEU A 448 -0.94 -25.82 2.64
CA LEU A 448 -1.62 -26.78 1.77
C LEU A 448 -3.05 -26.36 1.41
N ASP A 449 -3.72 -25.65 2.32
CA ASP A 449 -5.10 -25.19 2.20
C ASP A 449 -5.19 -23.65 2.17
N TRP A 450 -4.20 -22.98 1.57
CA TRP A 450 -4.06 -21.51 1.64
C TRP A 450 -5.34 -20.77 1.23
N ALA A 451 -6.06 -21.27 0.22
CA ALA A 451 -7.30 -20.69 -0.28
C ALA A 451 -8.47 -20.87 0.70
N LEU A 452 -8.42 -21.86 1.60
CA LEU A 452 -9.40 -22.07 2.66
C LEU A 452 -9.04 -21.31 3.94
N THR A 453 -7.76 -21.00 4.14
CA THR A 453 -7.26 -20.28 5.33
C THR A 453 -7.11 -18.78 5.14
N THR A 454 -7.28 -18.28 3.92
CA THR A 454 -7.22 -16.84 3.59
C THR A 454 -8.57 -16.36 3.07
N SER A 455 -8.81 -15.05 3.11
CA SER A 455 -10.01 -14.45 2.54
C SER A 455 -9.99 -14.34 1.01
N TRP A 456 -9.15 -15.08 0.27
CA TRP A 456 -9.04 -14.93 -1.18
C TRP A 456 -10.37 -15.21 -1.88
N GLN A 457 -10.76 -14.30 -2.77
CA GLN A 457 -12.00 -14.40 -3.54
C GLN A 457 -11.76 -14.02 -5.01
N VAL A 458 -12.45 -14.70 -5.91
CA VAL A 458 -12.59 -14.28 -7.31
C VAL A 458 -13.99 -13.71 -7.46
N GLY A 459 -14.08 -12.42 -7.73
CA GLY A 459 -15.34 -11.70 -7.91
C GLY A 459 -16.11 -12.18 -9.14
N ALA A 460 -17.38 -11.81 -9.22
CA ALA A 460 -18.23 -12.13 -10.37
C ALA A 460 -17.69 -11.54 -11.69
N ASN A 461 -16.94 -10.44 -11.61
CA ASN A 461 -16.23 -9.80 -12.71
C ASN A 461 -14.88 -10.47 -13.07
N GLY A 462 -14.57 -11.64 -12.48
CA GLY A 462 -13.33 -12.38 -12.74
C GLY A 462 -12.09 -11.82 -12.03
N THR A 463 -12.21 -10.73 -11.26
CA THR A 463 -11.07 -10.13 -10.53
C THR A 463 -10.78 -10.87 -9.23
N GLY A 464 -9.50 -11.17 -8.98
CA GLY A 464 -9.01 -11.73 -7.74
C GLY A 464 -8.73 -10.64 -6.72
N CYS A 465 -9.23 -10.81 -5.49
CA CYS A 465 -9.02 -9.85 -4.41
C CYS A 465 -9.02 -10.51 -3.03
N PHE A 466 -8.55 -9.74 -2.04
CA PHE A 466 -8.75 -10.02 -0.63
C PHE A 466 -9.67 -8.94 -0.05
N PRO A 467 -10.87 -9.29 0.46
CA PRO A 467 -11.72 -8.33 1.17
C PRO A 467 -11.03 -7.69 2.36
N GLN A 468 -10.11 -8.42 3.02
CA GLN A 468 -9.17 -7.88 4.00
C GLN A 468 -7.77 -7.87 3.36
N PRO A 469 -7.28 -6.71 2.88
CA PRO A 469 -6.01 -6.64 2.15
C PRO A 469 -4.82 -7.25 2.89
N LEU A 470 -4.83 -7.17 4.22
CA LEU A 470 -3.78 -7.68 5.11
C LEU A 470 -3.59 -9.20 5.00
N ASP A 471 -4.66 -9.98 4.79
CA ASP A 471 -4.57 -11.44 4.60
C ASP A 471 -3.67 -11.78 3.40
N GLY A 472 -3.76 -11.00 2.33
CA GLY A 472 -2.91 -11.14 1.16
C GLY A 472 -1.46 -10.77 1.44
N VAL A 473 -1.23 -9.71 2.23
CA VAL A 473 0.11 -9.27 2.66
C VAL A 473 0.77 -10.37 3.49
N GLU A 474 0.05 -10.92 4.47
CA GLU A 474 0.51 -12.03 5.32
C GLU A 474 0.80 -13.28 4.48
N LEU A 475 -0.12 -13.65 3.58
CA LEU A 475 0.08 -14.77 2.66
C LEU A 475 1.36 -14.58 1.85
N ALA A 476 1.58 -13.41 1.25
CA ALA A 476 2.74 -13.14 0.41
C ALA A 476 4.07 -13.28 1.20
N GLY A 477 4.14 -12.70 2.40
CA GLY A 477 5.31 -12.81 3.27
C GLY A 477 5.55 -14.23 3.76
N MET A 478 4.52 -14.89 4.32
CA MET A 478 4.64 -16.24 4.87
C MET A 478 5.01 -17.27 3.81
N THR A 479 4.37 -17.18 2.64
CA THR A 479 4.56 -18.13 1.54
C THR A 479 6.03 -18.17 1.10
N ILE A 480 6.74 -17.04 1.06
CA ILE A 480 8.15 -17.05 0.67
C ILE A 480 9.06 -17.43 1.84
N TRP A 481 8.98 -16.73 2.97
CA TRP A 481 9.94 -16.94 4.06
C TRP A 481 9.80 -18.30 4.72
N HIS A 482 8.57 -18.74 4.99
CA HIS A 482 8.31 -20.07 5.57
C HIS A 482 8.22 -21.16 4.51
N GLY A 483 7.57 -20.90 3.37
CA GLY A 483 7.38 -21.91 2.33
C GLY A 483 8.66 -22.29 1.61
N CYS A 484 9.36 -21.32 1.02
CA CYS A 484 10.70 -21.59 0.48
C CYS A 484 11.70 -21.88 1.60
N GLY A 485 11.38 -21.48 2.85
CA GLY A 485 12.21 -21.71 4.02
C GLY A 485 13.55 -21.00 3.91
N VAL A 486 13.54 -19.78 3.35
CA VAL A 486 14.74 -18.97 3.16
C VAL A 486 15.00 -18.21 4.45
N ALA A 487 16.20 -18.35 4.99
CA ALA A 487 16.64 -17.58 6.15
C ALA A 487 18.13 -17.24 6.02
N GLN A 488 18.54 -16.13 6.63
CA GLN A 488 19.94 -15.81 6.80
C GLN A 488 20.44 -16.41 8.12
N GLN A 489 21.48 -17.23 8.04
CA GLN A 489 22.20 -17.75 9.19
C GLN A 489 23.67 -17.37 9.05
N ASP A 490 24.14 -16.49 9.94
CA ASP A 490 25.46 -15.86 9.86
C ASP A 490 25.64 -15.15 8.50
N ASP A 491 26.71 -15.46 7.76
CA ASP A 491 26.98 -14.94 6.41
C ASP A 491 26.40 -15.82 5.30
N GLN A 492 25.61 -16.85 5.63
CA GLN A 492 25.05 -17.81 4.68
C GLN A 492 23.53 -17.69 4.57
N ILE A 493 23.02 -17.96 3.37
CA ILE A 493 21.58 -18.11 3.14
C ILE A 493 21.30 -19.61 3.18
N VAL A 494 20.41 -20.00 4.09
CA VAL A 494 19.94 -21.37 4.27
C VAL A 494 18.55 -21.48 3.67
N VAL A 495 18.30 -22.57 2.96
CA VAL A 495 17.03 -22.85 2.29
C VAL A 495 16.55 -24.22 2.76
N ALA A 496 15.43 -24.24 3.48
CA ALA A 496 14.80 -25.43 4.02
C ALA A 496 13.31 -25.46 3.62
N PRO A 497 13.00 -25.83 2.37
CA PRO A 497 11.66 -25.67 1.82
C PRO A 497 10.65 -26.54 2.57
N GLN A 498 9.50 -25.93 2.87
CA GLN A 498 8.39 -26.52 3.63
C GLN A 498 7.15 -26.78 2.78
N TRP A 499 7.32 -26.82 1.45
CA TRP A 499 6.23 -26.89 0.48
C TRP A 499 5.48 -28.23 0.45
N PRO A 500 4.23 -28.21 -0.04
CA PRO A 500 3.51 -29.42 -0.43
C PRO A 500 4.34 -30.34 -1.32
N ALA A 501 4.30 -31.64 -1.07
CA ALA A 501 4.94 -32.65 -1.93
C ALA A 501 4.46 -32.61 -3.40
N ALA A 502 3.31 -31.97 -3.67
CA ALA A 502 2.74 -31.82 -4.99
C ALA A 502 3.45 -30.76 -5.87
N TRP A 503 4.24 -29.85 -5.28
CA TRP A 503 4.98 -28.85 -6.04
C TRP A 503 6.28 -29.44 -6.54
N ASN A 504 6.30 -29.73 -7.83
CA ASN A 504 7.46 -30.31 -8.51
C ASN A 504 8.54 -29.27 -8.86
N TRP A 505 8.25 -27.97 -8.77
CA TRP A 505 9.25 -26.90 -8.91
C TRP A 505 8.77 -25.61 -8.24
N TRP A 506 9.68 -24.68 -7.99
CA TRP A 506 9.39 -23.26 -7.72
C TRP A 506 10.59 -22.39 -8.08
N ALA A 507 10.38 -21.12 -8.38
CA ALA A 507 11.45 -20.16 -8.66
C ALA A 507 11.23 -18.88 -7.86
N LEU A 508 12.17 -18.54 -6.99
CA LEU A 508 12.19 -17.31 -6.23
C LEU A 508 13.24 -16.37 -6.85
N LEU A 509 12.80 -15.26 -7.43
CA LEU A 509 13.61 -14.42 -8.30
C LEU A 509 13.91 -13.08 -7.64
N ASN A 510 15.16 -12.64 -7.78
CA ASN A 510 15.63 -11.31 -7.42
C ASN A 510 15.33 -10.89 -5.98
N VAL A 511 15.50 -11.79 -5.00
CA VAL A 511 15.39 -11.45 -3.57
C VAL A 511 16.52 -10.48 -3.24
N PRO A 512 16.24 -9.30 -2.67
CA PRO A 512 17.26 -8.32 -2.37
C PRO A 512 18.17 -8.84 -1.26
N LYS A 513 19.46 -8.57 -1.39
CA LYS A 513 20.43 -8.70 -0.30
C LYS A 513 20.85 -7.29 0.11
N LEU A 514 20.96 -7.07 1.41
CA LEU A 514 21.33 -5.79 1.97
C LEU A 514 22.81 -5.75 2.37
N ALA A 515 23.50 -4.68 1.99
CA ALA A 515 24.75 -4.25 2.60
C ALA A 515 24.52 -2.93 3.33
N GLY A 516 24.30 -3.01 4.65
CA GLY A 516 23.81 -1.86 5.41
C GLY A 516 22.43 -1.43 4.90
N SER A 517 22.24 -0.15 4.60
CA SER A 517 20.94 0.41 4.21
C SER A 517 20.66 0.40 2.71
N ARG A 518 21.42 -0.35 1.91
CA ARG A 518 21.28 -0.39 0.44
C ARG A 518 21.21 -1.83 -0.05
N ILE A 519 20.42 -2.04 -1.09
CA ILE A 519 20.44 -3.28 -1.86
C ILE A 519 21.78 -3.35 -2.59
N ASP A 520 22.56 -4.39 -2.31
CA ASP A 520 23.90 -4.59 -2.90
C ASP A 520 23.87 -5.60 -4.05
N GLN A 521 23.08 -6.65 -3.88
CA GLN A 521 22.95 -7.79 -4.77
C GLN A 521 21.52 -8.33 -4.72
N THR A 522 21.18 -9.17 -5.68
CA THR A 522 19.94 -9.93 -5.67
C THR A 522 20.24 -11.42 -5.82
N LEU A 523 19.49 -12.25 -5.10
CA LEU A 523 19.57 -13.70 -5.17
C LEU A 523 18.35 -14.25 -5.92
N SER A 524 18.60 -15.15 -6.86
CA SER A 524 17.55 -15.95 -7.51
C SER A 524 17.81 -17.42 -7.22
N LEU A 525 16.78 -18.15 -6.83
CA LEU A 525 16.81 -19.55 -6.43
C LEU A 525 15.77 -20.31 -7.25
N VAL A 526 16.14 -21.47 -7.79
CA VAL A 526 15.20 -22.35 -8.48
C VAL A 526 15.26 -23.75 -7.89
N TRP A 527 14.14 -24.24 -7.40
CA TRP A 527 13.97 -25.64 -7.02
C TRP A 527 13.29 -26.38 -8.16
N ASP A 528 13.93 -27.42 -8.68
CA ASP A 528 13.40 -28.22 -9.79
C ASP A 528 12.71 -29.53 -9.35
N GLY A 529 12.51 -29.70 -8.03
CA GLY A 529 11.96 -30.92 -7.43
C GLY A 529 13.03 -31.88 -6.88
N ALA A 530 14.30 -31.69 -7.23
CA ALA A 530 15.41 -32.53 -6.77
C ALA A 530 16.62 -31.72 -6.30
N VAL A 531 16.93 -30.61 -6.97
CA VAL A 531 18.11 -29.78 -6.76
C VAL A 531 17.69 -28.31 -6.65
N LEU A 532 18.35 -27.59 -5.74
CA LEU A 532 18.28 -26.14 -5.64
C LEU A 532 19.41 -25.54 -6.46
N HIS A 533 19.07 -24.67 -7.41
CA HIS A 533 19.97 -23.95 -8.31
C HIS A 533 20.10 -22.48 -7.93
#